data_AF-A0AA38I530-F1
#
_entry.id   AF-A0AA38I530-F1
#
_cell.length_a   1.000
_cell.length_b   1.000
_cell.length_c   1.000
_cell.angle_alpha   90.00
_cell.angle_beta   90.00
_cell.angle_gamma   90.00
#
_symmetry.space_group_name_H-M   'P 1'
#
loop_
_entity.id
_entity.type
_entity.pdbx_description
1 polymer ?
#
loop_
_entity_poly.entity_id
_entity_poly.type
_entity_poly.pdbx_seq_one_letter_code
_entity_poly.pdbx_strand_id
1 'polypeptide(L)'
;MDLEHYVPALVPEDAHHPSLAVNLEFLASSATHKFPAANNVRYNFRKANFPKLYEDLLKADWTFLDNFDDVNIALDNFYEYLYTLLDQNVPKVSGCSPSKFPYWVTNEIKNNIKTKENFRRKWLRTKNNVFYNEYKRLRSLVKNQLNSAYHDYINQVEINLQSNPSGLWSFINVKKGTSRIPSYMIDEEHNEYTDPQDIVDAFAKTFANAQTNDSSTSFLSTYENSSICSVFPVSPNQLISIMKNFPNKLTAGDDSIPSFVLRD
;
A
#
# COMPACT_ATOMS: atom_id res chain seq x y z
N MET A 1 15.92 -12.98 -32.87
CA MET A 1 14.62 -13.67 -32.95
C MET A 1 14.84 -14.69 -34.02
N ASP A 2 15.21 -15.90 -33.60
CA ASP A 2 15.68 -16.93 -34.53
C ASP A 2 14.51 -17.89 -34.73
N LEU A 3 14.05 -17.97 -35.97
CA LEU A 3 12.93 -18.80 -36.39
C LEU A 3 13.53 -20.13 -36.87
N GLU A 4 13.30 -21.19 -36.10
CA GLU A 4 13.74 -22.54 -36.46
C GLU A 4 12.55 -23.46 -36.72
N HIS A 5 12.74 -24.41 -37.63
CA HIS A 5 11.74 -25.41 -37.98
C HIS A 5 11.75 -26.55 -36.96
N TYR A 6 10.59 -26.88 -36.40
CA TYR A 6 10.47 -27.85 -35.30
C TYR A 6 10.25 -29.27 -35.82
N VAL A 7 11.27 -30.12 -35.72
CA VAL A 7 11.29 -31.43 -36.40
C VAL A 7 10.51 -32.57 -35.69
N PRO A 8 10.18 -32.56 -34.38
CA PRO A 8 9.38 -33.65 -33.80
C PRO A 8 7.89 -33.27 -33.76
N ALA A 9 7.23 -33.31 -34.91
CA ALA A 9 5.78 -33.14 -34.99
C ALA A 9 5.06 -34.41 -34.51
N LEU A 10 4.14 -34.29 -33.55
CA LEU A 10 3.26 -35.37 -33.06
C LEU A 10 2.26 -35.88 -34.12
N VAL A 11 2.13 -35.14 -35.24
CA VAL A 11 1.22 -35.38 -36.36
C VAL A 11 1.95 -34.96 -37.65
N PRO A 12 1.73 -35.63 -38.80
CA PRO A 12 2.33 -35.22 -40.09
C PRO A 12 1.97 -33.77 -40.45
N GLU A 13 2.94 -33.02 -40.96
CA GLU A 13 2.75 -31.60 -41.30
C GLU A 13 1.95 -31.41 -42.59
N ASP A 14 1.03 -30.45 -42.58
CA ASP A 14 0.29 -30.00 -43.76
C ASP A 14 1.09 -28.89 -44.48
N ALA A 15 1.14 -28.94 -45.81
CA ALA A 15 1.82 -27.97 -46.67
C ALA A 15 1.35 -26.52 -46.44
N HIS A 16 0.14 -26.33 -45.91
CA HIS A 16 -0.42 -24.99 -45.67
C HIS A 16 -0.18 -24.49 -44.23
N HIS A 17 0.29 -25.35 -43.33
CA HIS A 17 0.47 -25.06 -41.91
C HIS A 17 1.76 -25.69 -41.36
N PRO A 18 2.95 -25.21 -41.78
CA PRO A 18 4.22 -25.69 -41.25
C PRO A 18 4.32 -25.40 -39.74
N SER A 19 4.86 -26.35 -38.98
CA SER A 19 5.02 -26.14 -37.53
C SER A 19 6.13 -25.12 -37.27
N LEU A 20 5.83 -24.15 -36.41
CA LEU A 20 6.73 -23.04 -36.07
C LEU A 20 7.22 -23.21 -34.63
N ALA A 21 8.52 -23.36 -34.43
CA ALA A 21 9.12 -23.16 -33.12
C ALA A 21 9.54 -21.70 -32.97
N VAL A 22 9.01 -21.05 -31.93
CA VAL A 22 9.43 -19.71 -31.53
C VAL A 22 10.16 -19.85 -30.21
N ASN A 23 11.47 -19.62 -30.23
CA ASN A 23 12.26 -19.49 -29.02
C ASN A 23 12.14 -18.05 -28.51
N LEU A 24 11.39 -17.89 -27.41
CA LEU A 24 11.29 -16.63 -26.69
C LEU A 24 12.26 -16.68 -25.52
N GLU A 25 13.36 -15.94 -25.63
CA GLU A 25 14.20 -15.63 -24.47
C GLU A 25 13.45 -14.62 -23.60
N PHE A 26 12.69 -15.15 -22.65
CA PHE A 26 12.22 -14.33 -21.54
C PHE A 26 13.43 -14.04 -20.67
N LEU A 27 13.99 -12.84 -20.80
CA LEU A 27 14.69 -12.22 -19.68
C LEU A 27 13.67 -12.22 -18.54
N ALA A 28 13.83 -13.16 -17.62
CA ALA A 28 13.07 -13.14 -16.38
C ALA A 28 13.35 -11.77 -15.77
N SER A 29 12.39 -10.85 -15.87
CA SER A 29 12.45 -9.61 -15.12
C SER A 29 12.41 -10.04 -13.66
N SER A 30 13.60 -10.07 -13.07
CA SER A 30 13.90 -10.64 -11.77
C SER A 30 13.04 -9.95 -10.73
N ALA A 31 11.92 -10.58 -10.36
CA ALA A 31 10.93 -10.06 -9.44
C ALA A 31 10.36 -8.69 -9.85
N THR A 32 9.05 -8.49 -9.71
CA THR A 32 8.60 -7.13 -9.45
C THR A 32 9.20 -6.75 -8.10
N HIS A 33 10.38 -6.13 -8.09
CA HIS A 33 10.90 -5.46 -6.91
C HIS A 33 9.74 -4.59 -6.45
N LYS A 34 9.20 -4.86 -5.26
CA LYS A 34 8.19 -4.03 -4.64
C LYS A 34 8.94 -3.09 -3.75
N PHE A 35 8.57 -1.82 -3.80
CA PHE A 35 9.15 -0.83 -2.92
C PHE A 35 8.91 -1.32 -1.50
N PRO A 36 9.93 -1.34 -0.63
CA PRO A 36 9.82 -1.98 0.66
C PRO A 36 8.57 -1.46 1.37
N ALA A 37 7.71 -2.39 1.76
CA ALA A 37 6.55 -2.04 2.56
C ALA A 37 7.06 -1.56 3.92
N ALA A 38 6.56 -0.40 4.38
CA ALA A 38 6.85 0.11 5.70
C ALA A 38 6.66 -0.98 6.76
N ASN A 39 7.45 -0.92 7.83
CA ASN A 39 7.41 -1.88 8.92
C ASN A 39 5.96 -2.05 9.40
N ASN A 40 5.43 -3.28 9.32
CA ASN A 40 3.99 -3.54 9.48
C ASN A 40 3.51 -3.41 10.95
N VAL A 41 4.41 -3.07 11.88
CA VAL A 41 4.06 -2.93 13.29
C VAL A 41 3.42 -1.57 13.50
N ARG A 42 2.19 -1.57 14.00
CA ARG A 42 1.43 -0.35 14.32
C ARG A 42 0.80 -0.42 15.69
N TYR A 43 0.60 0.73 16.31
CA TYR A 43 -0.16 0.84 17.54
C TYR A 43 -1.63 0.48 17.33
N ASN A 44 -2.18 -0.34 18.21
CA ASN A 44 -3.60 -0.70 18.20
C ASN A 44 -4.37 0.12 19.22
N PHE A 45 -4.71 1.36 18.82
CA PHE A 45 -5.47 2.27 19.66
C PHE A 45 -6.88 1.79 20.01
N ARG A 46 -7.44 0.78 19.30
CA ARG A 46 -8.72 0.16 19.71
C ARG A 46 -8.61 -0.64 21.01
N LYS A 47 -7.40 -1.03 21.40
CA LYS A 47 -7.09 -1.78 22.63
C LYS A 47 -6.18 -1.00 23.57
N ALA A 48 -6.06 0.32 23.38
CA ALA A 48 -5.27 1.18 24.24
C ALA A 48 -5.92 1.34 25.62
N ASN A 49 -5.10 1.46 26.65
CA ASN A 49 -5.54 1.89 27.97
C ASN A 49 -5.52 3.42 28.06
N PHE A 50 -6.56 4.06 27.52
CA PHE A 50 -6.65 5.53 27.46
C PHE A 50 -6.58 6.22 28.83
N PRO A 51 -7.29 5.77 29.89
CA PRO A 51 -7.19 6.42 31.20
C PRO A 51 -5.75 6.48 31.71
N LYS A 52 -5.00 5.37 31.59
CA LYS A 52 -3.61 5.33 32.01
C LYS A 52 -2.71 6.17 31.09
N LEU A 53 -2.93 6.11 29.78
CA LEU A 53 -2.19 6.93 28.81
C LEU A 53 -2.33 8.43 29.13
N TYR A 54 -3.53 8.91 29.44
CA TYR A 54 -3.75 10.32 29.80
C TYR A 54 -3.11 10.67 31.13
N GLU A 55 -3.19 9.80 32.13
CA GLU A 55 -2.47 10.01 33.39
C GLU A 55 -0.95 10.11 33.19
N ASP A 56 -0.39 9.22 32.37
CA ASP A 56 1.05 9.19 32.11
C ASP A 56 1.48 10.42 31.29
N LEU A 57 0.67 10.88 30.32
CA LEU A 57 0.90 12.12 29.57
C LEU A 57 0.80 13.38 30.45
N LEU A 58 -0.10 13.40 31.44
CA LEU A 58 -0.21 14.51 32.39
C LEU A 58 0.93 14.56 33.40
N LYS A 59 1.51 13.40 33.76
CA LYS A 59 2.66 13.27 34.66
C LYS A 59 4.01 13.43 33.94
N ALA A 60 4.00 13.37 32.60
CA ALA A 60 5.19 13.52 31.78
C ALA A 60 5.83 14.90 32.00
N ASP A 61 7.12 14.92 32.30
CA ASP A 61 7.90 16.14 32.41
C ASP A 61 8.50 16.46 31.04
N TRP A 62 8.15 17.62 30.48
CA TRP A 62 8.60 18.09 29.16
C TRP A 62 9.76 19.09 29.25
N THR A 63 10.19 19.47 30.46
CA THR A 63 11.26 20.45 30.67
C THR A 63 12.60 20.01 30.10
N PHE A 64 12.79 18.70 29.86
CA PHE A 64 14.00 18.18 29.23
C PHE A 64 14.22 18.76 27.82
N LEU A 65 13.14 19.19 27.13
CA LEU A 65 13.21 19.79 25.79
C LEU A 65 13.91 21.15 25.77
N ASP A 66 13.88 21.88 26.89
CA ASP A 66 14.52 23.20 27.01
C ASP A 66 16.07 23.12 27.00
N ASN A 67 16.63 21.91 27.12
CA ASN A 67 18.08 21.68 27.18
C ASN A 67 18.72 21.43 25.81
N PHE A 68 17.96 21.49 24.71
CA PHE A 68 18.48 21.25 23.36
C PHE A 68 18.53 22.54 22.55
N ASP A 69 19.71 22.84 21.99
CA ASP A 69 19.89 23.98 21.09
C ASP A 69 19.45 23.69 19.65
N ASP A 70 19.47 22.41 19.24
CA ASP A 70 19.05 21.95 17.91
C ASP A 70 17.61 21.43 17.94
N VAL A 71 16.75 22.06 17.14
CA VAL A 71 15.33 21.72 17.02
C VAL A 71 15.11 20.29 16.52
N ASN A 72 15.97 19.77 15.65
CA ASN A 72 15.84 18.39 15.15
C ASN A 72 16.12 17.39 16.26
N ILE A 73 17.18 17.64 17.05
CA ILE A 73 17.52 16.80 18.20
C ILE A 73 16.41 16.87 19.25
N ALA A 74 15.87 18.06 19.52
CA ALA A 74 14.74 18.24 20.43
C ALA A 74 13.52 17.44 19.97
N LEU A 75 13.21 17.46 18.66
CA LEU A 75 12.09 16.75 18.06
C LEU A 75 12.26 15.22 18.16
N ASP A 76 13.46 14.72 17.89
CA ASP A 76 13.76 13.29 18.00
C ASP A 76 13.57 12.79 19.43
N ASN A 77 14.08 13.54 20.42
CA ASN A 77 13.93 13.20 21.84
C ASN A 77 12.46 13.31 22.31
N PHE A 78 11.71 14.30 21.79
CA PHE A 78 10.28 14.42 22.04
C PHE A 78 9.53 13.17 21.59
N TYR A 79 9.76 12.73 20.34
CA TYR A 79 9.11 11.54 19.80
C TYR A 79 9.57 10.27 20.50
N GLU A 80 10.85 10.15 20.84
CA GLU A 80 11.37 9.02 21.60
C GLU A 80 10.62 8.89 22.93
N TYR A 81 10.54 9.97 23.71
CA TYR A 81 9.82 9.96 24.98
C TYR A 81 8.33 9.66 24.80
N LEU A 82 7.67 10.30 23.82
CA LEU A 82 6.26 10.06 23.52
C LEU A 82 5.99 8.59 23.13
N TYR A 83 6.85 7.99 22.31
CA TYR A 83 6.73 6.59 21.93
C TYR A 83 6.94 5.65 23.13
N THR A 84 7.77 5.99 24.12
CA THR A 84 7.87 5.17 25.35
C THR A 84 6.56 5.14 26.12
N LEU A 85 5.84 6.27 26.21
CA LEU A 85 4.54 6.34 26.86
C LEU A 85 3.48 5.54 26.10
N LEU A 86 3.52 5.63 24.76
CA LEU A 86 2.63 4.84 23.90
C LEU A 86 2.92 3.34 24.02
N ASP A 87 4.18 2.93 24.06
CA ASP A 87 4.56 1.52 24.20
C ASP A 87 4.10 0.89 25.52
N GLN A 88 4.04 1.69 26.59
CA GLN A 88 3.53 1.22 27.89
C GLN A 88 2.01 1.06 27.93
N ASN A 89 1.27 1.79 27.09
CA ASN A 89 -0.17 1.95 27.21
C ASN A 89 -0.97 1.46 25.99
N VAL A 90 -0.32 1.28 24.85
CA VAL A 90 -0.94 0.93 23.57
C VAL A 90 -0.26 -0.33 22.99
N PRO A 91 -0.99 -1.45 22.86
CA PRO A 91 -0.39 -2.66 22.33
C PRO A 91 -0.05 -2.48 20.84
N LYS A 92 1.15 -2.89 20.45
CA LYS A 92 1.58 -2.98 19.05
C LYS A 92 1.02 -4.25 18.40
N VAL A 93 0.54 -4.13 17.17
CA VAL A 93 0.13 -5.27 16.34
C VAL A 93 0.95 -5.31 15.07
N SER A 94 1.48 -6.48 14.74
CA SER A 94 2.03 -6.75 13.41
C SER A 94 0.88 -6.78 12.40
N GLY A 95 1.07 -6.12 11.26
CA GLY A 95 0.09 -6.05 10.18
C GLY A 95 -0.42 -7.44 9.79
N CYS A 96 -1.72 -7.51 9.48
CA CYS A 96 -2.29 -8.73 8.93
C CYS A 96 -1.62 -9.01 7.59
N SER A 97 -1.17 -10.25 7.37
CA SER A 97 -0.69 -10.66 6.06
C SER A 97 -1.76 -10.35 5.02
N PRO A 98 -1.40 -9.76 3.87
CA PRO A 98 -2.37 -9.42 2.84
C PRO A 98 -3.15 -10.68 2.46
N SER A 99 -4.46 -10.53 2.27
CA SER A 99 -5.30 -11.62 1.78
C SER A 99 -4.70 -12.17 0.49
N LYS A 100 -4.46 -13.48 0.44
CA LYS A 100 -4.05 -14.18 -0.79
C LYS A 100 -5.13 -14.15 -1.88
N PHE A 101 -6.35 -13.78 -1.50
CA PHE A 101 -7.47 -13.63 -2.41
C PHE A 101 -7.66 -12.16 -2.79
N PRO A 102 -7.96 -11.88 -4.07
CA PRO A 102 -8.44 -10.57 -4.50
C PRO A 102 -9.66 -10.12 -3.70
N TYR A 103 -9.84 -8.80 -3.61
CA TYR A 103 -10.89 -8.20 -2.79
C TYR A 103 -12.32 -8.53 -3.26
N TRP A 104 -12.51 -8.79 -4.55
CA TRP A 104 -13.79 -9.18 -5.13
C TRP A 104 -14.20 -10.64 -4.81
N VAL A 105 -13.31 -11.43 -4.20
CA VAL A 105 -13.63 -12.81 -3.80
C VAL A 105 -14.35 -12.80 -2.45
N THR A 106 -15.59 -13.26 -2.45
CA THR A 106 -16.42 -13.37 -1.23
C THR A 106 -15.95 -14.48 -0.29
N ASN A 107 -16.33 -14.40 0.99
CA ASN A 107 -15.99 -15.43 1.98
C ASN A 107 -16.61 -16.80 1.64
N GLU A 108 -17.78 -16.80 0.98
CA GLU A 108 -18.41 -18.02 0.50
C GLU A 108 -17.52 -18.74 -0.53
N ILE A 109 -17.02 -18.00 -1.53
CA ILE A 109 -16.11 -18.55 -2.54
C ILE A 109 -14.83 -19.07 -1.89
N LYS A 110 -14.26 -18.33 -0.92
CA LYS A 110 -13.08 -18.78 -0.16
C LYS A 110 -13.34 -20.09 0.56
N ASN A 111 -14.51 -20.25 1.18
CA ASN A 111 -14.90 -21.48 1.86
C ASN A 111 -15.09 -22.63 0.85
N ASN A 112 -15.75 -22.38 -0.28
CA ASN A 112 -15.91 -23.37 -1.33
C ASN A 112 -14.58 -23.82 -1.95
N ILE A 113 -13.60 -22.93 -2.09
CA ILE A 113 -12.23 -23.26 -2.51
C ILE A 113 -11.55 -24.19 -1.49
N LYS A 114 -11.65 -23.87 -0.20
CA LYS A 114 -11.09 -24.72 0.88
C LYS A 114 -11.75 -26.10 0.91
N THR A 115 -13.07 -26.14 0.79
CA THR A 115 -13.86 -27.37 0.77
C THR A 115 -13.53 -28.23 -0.45
N LYS A 116 -13.44 -27.62 -1.64
CA LYS A 116 -12.99 -28.28 -2.88
C LYS A 116 -11.63 -28.95 -2.67
N GLU A 117 -10.67 -28.24 -2.08
CA GLU A 117 -9.33 -28.78 -1.84
C GLU A 117 -9.32 -29.88 -0.76
N ASN A 118 -10.18 -29.79 0.24
CA ASN A 118 -10.39 -30.87 1.20
C ASN A 118 -10.89 -32.16 0.53
N PHE A 119 -11.92 -32.06 -0.32
CA PHE A 119 -12.43 -33.23 -1.06
C PHE A 119 -11.40 -33.81 -2.03
N ARG A 120 -10.60 -32.96 -2.71
CA ARG A 120 -9.48 -33.42 -3.54
C ARG A 120 -8.48 -34.25 -2.74
N ARG A 121 -8.06 -33.76 -1.56
CA ARG A 121 -7.14 -34.48 -0.67
C ARG A 121 -7.74 -35.79 -0.16
N LYS A 122 -9.01 -35.79 0.23
CA LYS A 122 -9.72 -37.02 0.65
C LYS A 122 -9.76 -38.05 -0.48
N TRP A 123 -10.13 -37.64 -1.69
CA TRP A 123 -10.14 -38.51 -2.87
C TRP A 123 -8.74 -39.07 -3.19
N LEU A 124 -7.69 -38.24 -3.14
CA LEU A 124 -6.33 -38.71 -3.40
C LEU A 124 -5.89 -39.79 -2.41
N ARG A 125 -6.33 -39.71 -1.14
CA ARG A 125 -6.01 -40.68 -0.09
C ARG A 125 -6.84 -41.95 -0.16
N THR A 126 -8.15 -41.84 -0.40
CA THR A 126 -9.07 -43.00 -0.30
C THR A 126 -9.43 -43.62 -1.65
N LYS A 127 -9.19 -42.91 -2.76
CA LYS A 127 -9.62 -43.25 -4.13
C LYS A 127 -11.13 -43.51 -4.26
N ASN A 128 -11.93 -43.03 -3.31
CA ASN A 128 -13.38 -43.19 -3.32
C ASN A 128 -14.06 -42.21 -4.29
N ASN A 129 -14.92 -42.73 -5.17
CA ASN A 129 -15.65 -41.96 -6.18
C ASN A 129 -16.64 -40.93 -5.59
N VAL A 130 -17.15 -41.13 -4.38
CA VAL A 130 -18.03 -40.14 -3.72
C VAL A 130 -17.28 -38.82 -3.52
N PHE A 131 -16.04 -38.87 -3.04
CA PHE A 131 -15.22 -37.67 -2.86
C PHE A 131 -14.79 -37.06 -4.20
N TYR A 132 -14.60 -37.88 -5.24
CA TYR A 132 -14.30 -37.41 -6.59
C TYR A 132 -15.48 -36.63 -7.20
N ASN A 133 -16.69 -37.19 -7.10
CA ASN A 133 -17.91 -36.56 -7.62
C ASN A 133 -18.16 -35.21 -6.93
N GLU A 134 -17.98 -35.17 -5.61
CA GLU A 134 -18.15 -33.93 -4.85
C GLU A 134 -17.06 -32.89 -5.16
N TYR A 135 -15.80 -33.33 -5.33
CA TYR A 135 -14.74 -32.47 -5.85
C TYR A 135 -15.08 -31.90 -7.24
N LYS A 136 -15.59 -32.72 -8.17
CA LYS A 136 -15.98 -32.29 -9.52
C LYS A 136 -17.11 -31.26 -9.47
N ARG A 137 -18.14 -31.50 -8.65
CA ARG A 137 -19.24 -30.56 -8.39
C ARG A 137 -18.73 -29.23 -7.86
N LEU A 138 -17.91 -29.25 -6.80
CA LEU A 138 -17.32 -28.05 -6.20
C LEU A 138 -16.37 -27.31 -7.15
N ARG A 139 -15.64 -28.03 -8.00
CA ARG A 139 -14.78 -27.42 -9.03
C ARG A 139 -15.60 -26.61 -10.03
N SER A 140 -16.72 -27.15 -10.51
CA SER A 140 -17.63 -26.44 -11.42
C SER A 140 -18.29 -25.25 -10.72
N LEU A 141 -18.78 -25.45 -9.49
CA LEU A 141 -19.41 -24.40 -8.70
C LEU A 141 -18.45 -23.22 -8.45
N VAL A 142 -17.22 -23.50 -7.97
CA VAL A 142 -16.20 -22.47 -7.73
C VAL A 142 -15.85 -21.73 -9.03
N LYS A 143 -15.75 -22.42 -10.17
CA LYS A 143 -15.49 -21.78 -11.47
C LYS A 143 -16.60 -20.78 -11.82
N ASN A 144 -17.85 -21.18 -11.69
CA ASN A 144 -19.00 -20.33 -12.00
C ASN A 144 -19.09 -19.14 -11.04
N GLN A 145 -18.90 -19.36 -9.74
CA GLN A 145 -18.90 -18.29 -8.75
C GLN A 145 -17.78 -17.29 -8.96
N LEU A 146 -16.56 -17.74 -9.29
CA LEU A 146 -15.44 -16.85 -9.60
C LEU A 146 -15.71 -16.02 -10.85
N ASN A 147 -16.25 -16.63 -11.91
CA ASN A 147 -16.60 -15.90 -13.13
C ASN A 147 -17.66 -14.83 -12.84
N SER A 148 -18.75 -15.19 -12.15
CA SER A 148 -19.81 -14.23 -11.78
C SER A 148 -19.24 -13.09 -10.94
N ALA A 149 -18.53 -13.41 -9.85
CA ALA A 149 -17.97 -12.40 -8.96
C ALA A 149 -16.98 -11.46 -9.66
N TYR A 150 -16.20 -11.97 -10.61
CA TYR A 150 -15.30 -11.15 -11.41
C TYR A 150 -16.05 -10.23 -12.37
N HIS A 151 -17.09 -10.72 -13.06
CA HIS A 151 -17.93 -9.88 -13.92
C HIS A 151 -18.64 -8.79 -13.13
N ASP A 152 -19.25 -9.13 -12.00
CA ASP A 152 -19.91 -8.18 -11.11
C ASP A 152 -18.93 -7.10 -10.65
N TYR A 153 -17.70 -7.51 -10.31
CA TYR A 153 -16.64 -6.62 -9.93
C TYR A 153 -16.24 -5.64 -11.05
N ILE A 154 -16.02 -6.13 -12.28
CA ILE A 154 -15.68 -5.27 -13.42
C ILE A 154 -16.82 -4.29 -13.70
N ASN A 155 -18.07 -4.75 -13.74
CA ASN A 155 -19.23 -3.88 -13.94
C ASN A 155 -19.29 -2.78 -12.87
N GLN A 156 -19.00 -3.11 -11.61
CA GLN A 156 -18.95 -2.10 -10.54
C GLN A 156 -17.82 -1.10 -10.71
N VAL A 157 -16.64 -1.52 -11.18
CA VAL A 157 -15.53 -0.60 -11.47
C VAL A 157 -15.88 0.33 -12.62
N GLU A 158 -16.55 -0.18 -13.67
CA GLU A 158 -16.97 0.61 -14.82
C GLU A 158 -18.07 1.63 -14.46
N ILE A 159 -19.10 1.21 -13.72
CA ILE A 159 -20.18 2.10 -13.28
C ILE A 159 -19.65 3.20 -12.36
N ASN A 160 -18.76 2.85 -11.43
CA ASN A 160 -18.21 3.79 -10.46
C ASN A 160 -17.01 4.58 -10.99
N LEU A 161 -16.72 4.52 -12.30
CA LEU A 161 -15.55 5.20 -12.86
C LEU A 161 -15.61 6.72 -12.67
N GLN A 162 -16.80 7.31 -12.83
CA GLN A 162 -17.00 8.76 -12.69
C GLN A 162 -17.11 9.20 -11.21
N SER A 163 -17.73 8.38 -10.36
CA SER A 163 -17.99 8.72 -8.96
C SER A 163 -16.83 8.36 -8.04
N ASN A 164 -16.06 7.32 -8.37
CA ASN A 164 -14.98 6.79 -7.56
C ASN A 164 -13.83 6.20 -8.41
N PRO A 165 -12.92 7.05 -8.92
CA PRO A 165 -11.78 6.59 -9.72
C PRO A 165 -10.81 5.69 -8.94
N SER A 166 -10.88 5.64 -7.60
CA SER A 166 -9.99 4.81 -6.78
C SER A 166 -10.15 3.31 -7.05
N GLY A 167 -11.35 2.86 -7.45
CA GLY A 167 -11.61 1.47 -7.81
C GLY A 167 -10.84 1.04 -9.05
N LEU A 168 -10.77 1.92 -10.06
CA LEU A 168 -9.98 1.70 -11.28
C LEU A 168 -8.49 1.65 -10.96
N TRP A 169 -7.98 2.60 -10.19
CA TRP A 169 -6.56 2.62 -9.81
C TRP A 169 -6.17 1.37 -9.01
N SER A 170 -7.05 0.90 -8.13
CA SER A 170 -6.87 -0.36 -7.41
C SER A 170 -6.78 -1.56 -8.35
N PHE A 171 -7.65 -1.64 -9.37
CA PHE A 171 -7.61 -2.67 -10.40
C PHE A 171 -6.29 -2.66 -11.19
N ILE A 172 -5.88 -1.47 -11.65
CA ILE A 172 -4.64 -1.28 -12.42
C ILE A 172 -3.42 -1.68 -11.59
N ASN A 173 -3.34 -1.25 -10.33
CA ASN A 173 -2.23 -1.56 -9.44
C ASN A 173 -2.11 -3.07 -9.18
N VAL A 174 -3.24 -3.76 -8.99
CA VAL A 174 -3.26 -5.22 -8.86
C VAL A 174 -2.73 -5.92 -10.12
N LYS A 175 -3.08 -5.43 -11.32
CA LYS A 175 -2.61 -6.01 -12.58
C LYS A 175 -1.14 -5.75 -12.86
N LYS A 176 -0.65 -4.53 -12.58
CA LYS A 176 0.76 -4.18 -12.76
C LYS A 176 1.66 -4.88 -11.74
N GLY A 177 1.12 -5.27 -10.59
CA GLY A 177 1.89 -5.91 -9.52
C GLY A 177 2.90 -4.95 -8.86
N THR A 178 2.80 -3.66 -9.16
CA THR A 178 3.67 -2.60 -8.67
C THR A 178 3.15 -2.03 -7.36
N SER A 179 4.05 -1.65 -6.47
CA SER A 179 3.77 -0.78 -5.33
C SER A 179 3.32 0.61 -5.80
N ARG A 180 2.80 1.42 -4.86
CA ARG A 180 2.45 2.84 -5.13
C ARG A 180 3.65 3.62 -5.69
N ILE A 181 4.84 3.33 -5.17
CA ILE A 181 6.12 3.87 -5.62
C ILE A 181 6.80 2.78 -6.46
N PRO A 182 7.33 3.10 -7.65
CA PRO A 182 8.10 2.13 -8.43
C PRO A 182 9.40 1.81 -7.71
N SER A 183 9.86 0.57 -7.80
CA SER A 183 11.13 0.12 -7.19
C SER A 183 12.32 0.25 -8.12
N TYR A 184 12.06 0.83 -9.29
CA TYR A 184 13.01 1.09 -10.33
C TYR A 184 12.56 2.37 -11.02
N MET A 185 13.45 3.36 -11.09
CA MET A 185 13.20 4.64 -11.73
C MET A 185 14.38 4.99 -12.63
N ILE A 186 14.08 5.63 -13.76
CA ILE A 186 15.08 6.22 -14.64
C ILE A 186 14.77 7.72 -14.71
N ASP A 187 15.76 8.57 -14.53
CA ASP A 187 15.59 10.02 -14.72
C ASP A 187 15.78 10.46 -16.19
N GLU A 188 15.65 11.76 -16.44
CA GLU A 188 15.86 12.35 -17.79
C GLU A 188 17.30 12.20 -18.29
N GLU A 189 18.27 12.10 -17.37
CA GLU A 189 19.69 11.91 -17.63
C GLU A 189 20.06 10.41 -17.82
N HIS A 190 19.07 9.52 -17.81
CA HIS A 190 19.21 8.06 -17.91
C HIS A 190 19.97 7.41 -16.74
N ASN A 191 19.97 8.05 -15.57
CA ASN A 191 20.44 7.44 -14.33
C ASN A 191 19.39 6.46 -13.80
N GLU A 192 19.83 5.25 -13.45
CA GLU A 192 18.98 4.20 -12.94
C GLU A 192 19.02 4.14 -11.41
N TYR A 193 17.84 4.17 -10.79
CA TYR A 193 17.69 4.12 -9.33
C TYR A 193 16.96 2.84 -8.91
N THR A 194 17.58 2.09 -8.00
CA THR A 194 17.03 0.84 -7.44
C THR A 194 16.88 0.89 -5.93
N ASP A 195 17.61 1.78 -5.25
CA ASP A 195 17.49 1.98 -3.81
C ASP A 195 16.27 2.87 -3.47
N PRO A 196 15.46 2.51 -2.46
CA PRO A 196 14.28 3.27 -2.07
C PRO A 196 14.56 4.74 -1.74
N GLN A 197 15.69 5.04 -1.06
CA GLN A 197 16.01 6.40 -0.65
C GLN A 197 16.41 7.23 -1.88
N ASP A 198 17.27 6.69 -2.72
CA ASP A 198 17.69 7.35 -3.96
C ASP A 198 16.50 7.62 -4.90
N ILE A 199 15.54 6.70 -4.98
CA ILE A 199 14.30 6.90 -5.76
C ILE A 199 13.50 8.09 -5.21
N VAL A 200 13.34 8.19 -3.88
CA VAL A 200 12.59 9.29 -3.24
C VAL A 200 13.33 10.62 -3.41
N ASP A 201 14.65 10.63 -3.27
CA ASP A 201 15.47 11.83 -3.41
C ASP A 201 15.51 12.31 -4.87
N ALA A 202 15.60 11.40 -5.84
CA ALA A 202 15.47 11.72 -7.26
C ALA A 202 14.09 12.33 -7.56
N PHE A 203 13.02 11.77 -6.97
CA PHE A 203 11.68 12.34 -7.06
C PHE A 203 11.66 13.75 -6.45
N ALA A 204 12.17 13.96 -5.24
CA ALA A 204 12.23 15.27 -4.61
C ALA A 204 12.98 16.31 -5.48
N LYS A 205 14.12 15.92 -6.07
CA LYS A 205 14.93 16.76 -6.95
C LYS A 205 14.18 17.16 -8.23
N THR A 206 13.53 16.22 -8.89
CA THR A 206 12.74 16.51 -10.12
C THR A 206 11.61 17.51 -9.85
N PHE A 207 10.89 17.38 -8.74
CA PHE A 207 9.82 18.32 -8.37
C PHE A 207 10.34 19.67 -7.88
N ALA A 208 11.48 19.69 -7.17
CA ALA A 208 12.13 20.94 -6.78
C ALA A 208 12.55 21.76 -8.03
N ASN A 209 13.15 21.09 -9.01
CA ASN A 209 13.57 21.72 -10.26
C ASN A 209 12.38 22.14 -11.15
N ALA A 210 11.28 21.40 -11.14
CA ALA A 210 10.06 21.77 -11.86
C ALA A 210 9.44 23.08 -11.35
N GLN A 211 9.54 23.35 -10.04
CA GLN A 211 9.06 24.61 -9.46
C GLN A 211 9.95 25.82 -9.81
N THR A 212 11.24 25.61 -10.05
CA THR A 212 12.19 26.70 -10.35
C THR A 212 12.14 27.14 -11.82
N ASN A 213 11.62 26.30 -12.72
CA ASN A 213 11.63 26.56 -14.15
C ASN A 213 10.55 27.53 -14.64
N ASP A 214 9.65 28.00 -13.77
CA ASP A 214 8.73 29.12 -14.08
C ASP A 214 9.38 30.50 -13.84
N SER A 215 10.68 30.60 -14.10
CA SER A 215 11.49 31.82 -14.01
C SER A 215 11.16 32.86 -15.10
N SER A 216 10.01 32.76 -15.77
CA SER A 216 9.53 33.74 -16.76
C SER A 216 8.25 34.46 -16.34
N THR A 217 7.76 34.27 -15.12
CA THR A 217 7.06 35.36 -14.45
C THR A 217 8.10 36.12 -13.65
N SER A 218 8.48 37.30 -14.15
CA SER A 218 9.18 38.30 -13.37
C SER A 218 8.41 38.52 -12.06
N PHE A 219 8.87 37.88 -10.98
CA PHE A 219 8.55 38.34 -9.65
C PHE A 219 9.11 39.75 -9.58
N LEU A 220 8.24 40.75 -9.74
CA LEU A 220 8.56 42.15 -9.49
C LEU A 220 9.28 42.18 -8.13
N SER A 221 10.56 42.52 -8.16
CA SER A 221 11.47 42.61 -7.02
C SER A 221 11.17 43.84 -6.15
N THR A 222 9.89 44.08 -5.92
CA THR A 222 9.38 45.10 -5.01
C THR A 222 8.17 44.55 -4.26
N TYR A 223 8.37 43.46 -3.52
CA TYR A 223 7.63 43.33 -2.27
C TYR A 223 8.42 44.08 -1.21
N GLU A 224 8.04 45.34 -0.99
CA GLU A 224 8.38 46.04 0.25
C GLU A 224 7.93 45.14 1.41
N ASN A 225 8.89 44.51 2.12
CA ASN A 225 8.74 43.83 3.41
C ASN A 225 7.28 43.47 3.77
N SER A 226 6.71 42.50 3.04
CA SER A 226 5.33 42.09 3.30
C SER A 226 5.30 41.22 4.56
N SER A 227 4.94 41.88 5.66
CA SER A 227 4.56 41.34 6.96
C SER A 227 5.62 40.47 7.64
N ILE A 228 6.24 41.00 8.69
CA ILE A 228 6.79 40.19 9.78
C ILE A 228 5.78 39.09 10.08
N CYS A 229 6.14 37.83 9.80
CA CYS A 229 5.38 36.67 10.22
C CYS A 229 5.37 36.69 11.75
N SER A 230 4.37 37.36 12.30
CA SER A 230 4.19 37.49 13.73
C SER A 230 3.56 36.19 14.16
N VAL A 231 4.39 35.31 14.72
CA VAL A 231 3.91 34.12 15.42
C VAL A 231 3.20 34.61 16.68
N PHE A 232 1.89 34.75 16.60
CA PHE A 232 1.09 35.12 17.76
C PHE A 232 1.04 33.95 18.74
N PRO A 233 1.05 34.22 20.05
CA PRO A 233 0.88 33.18 21.05
C PRO A 233 -0.48 32.50 20.83
N VAL A 234 -0.44 31.19 20.63
CA VAL A 234 -1.64 30.37 20.42
C VAL A 234 -2.38 30.22 21.74
N SER A 235 -3.66 30.59 21.77
CA SER A 235 -4.47 30.41 22.98
C SER A 235 -4.99 28.97 23.09
N PRO A 236 -5.16 28.44 24.33
CA PRO A 236 -5.75 27.10 24.54
C PRO A 236 -7.12 26.93 23.89
N ASN A 237 -7.95 27.99 23.90
CA ASN A 237 -9.29 27.96 23.31
C ASN A 237 -9.27 27.84 21.78
N GLN A 238 -8.29 28.46 21.13
CA GLN A 238 -8.08 28.30 19.68
C GLN A 238 -7.67 26.86 19.36
N LEU A 239 -6.75 26.27 20.11
CA LEU A 239 -6.37 24.86 19.96
C LEU A 239 -7.57 23.92 20.09
N ILE A 240 -8.36 24.07 21.16
CA ILE A 240 -9.57 23.25 21.37
C ILE A 240 -10.56 23.40 20.20
N SER A 241 -10.72 24.62 19.66
CA SER A 241 -11.60 24.84 18.50
C SER A 241 -11.11 24.14 17.24
N ILE A 242 -9.80 24.08 17.02
CA ILE A 242 -9.17 23.41 15.88
C ILE A 242 -9.28 21.89 16.05
N MET A 243 -8.97 21.38 17.24
CA MET A 243 -8.96 19.95 17.55
C MET A 243 -10.35 19.32 17.42
N LYS A 244 -11.43 20.07 17.69
CA LYS A 244 -12.82 19.64 17.43
C LYS A 244 -13.08 19.27 15.96
N ASN A 245 -12.36 19.88 15.02
CA ASN A 245 -12.51 19.60 13.60
C ASN A 245 -11.67 18.41 13.13
N PHE A 246 -10.85 17.80 14.00
CA PHE A 246 -10.04 16.66 13.61
C PHE A 246 -10.90 15.43 13.31
N PRO A 247 -10.57 14.69 12.22
CA PRO A 247 -11.35 13.53 11.82
C PRO A 247 -11.27 12.44 12.89
N ASN A 248 -12.42 11.82 13.19
CA ASN A 248 -12.48 10.68 14.11
C ASN A 248 -12.01 9.38 13.44
N LYS A 249 -10.76 9.36 12.98
CA LYS A 249 -10.18 8.22 12.26
C LYS A 249 -9.04 7.63 13.09
N LEU A 250 -9.02 6.30 13.17
CA LEU A 250 -7.95 5.51 13.77
C LEU A 250 -6.72 5.38 12.86
N THR A 251 -6.75 6.02 11.69
CA THR A 251 -5.63 6.03 10.76
C THR A 251 -4.60 7.01 11.27
N ALA A 252 -3.40 6.52 11.54
CA ALA A 252 -2.24 7.34 11.85
C ALA A 252 -1.53 7.79 10.56
N GLY A 253 -0.83 8.93 10.65
CA GLY A 253 0.11 9.37 9.63
C GLY A 253 1.47 8.69 9.79
N ASP A 254 2.51 9.36 9.32
CA ASP A 254 3.88 8.85 9.37
C ASP A 254 4.43 8.76 10.81
N ASP A 255 3.87 9.56 11.72
CA ASP A 255 4.16 9.56 13.17
C ASP A 255 3.49 8.43 13.95
N SER A 256 2.72 7.55 13.29
CA SER A 256 1.98 6.47 13.95
C SER A 256 0.96 6.92 15.03
N ILE A 257 0.58 8.21 15.08
CA ILE A 257 -0.39 8.78 16.03
C ILE A 257 -1.67 9.21 15.28
N PRO A 258 -2.84 8.65 15.60
CA PRO A 258 -4.10 9.07 15.01
C PRO A 258 -4.58 10.42 15.55
N SER A 259 -5.18 11.24 14.68
CA SER A 259 -5.67 12.59 15.05
C SER A 259 -6.73 12.60 16.16
N PHE A 260 -7.47 11.51 16.36
CA PHE A 260 -8.48 11.44 17.42
C PHE A 260 -7.85 11.41 18.82
N VAL A 261 -6.63 10.88 18.97
CA VAL A 261 -5.92 10.81 20.26
C VAL A 261 -5.67 12.21 20.82
N LEU A 262 -5.43 13.16 19.92
CA LEU A 262 -5.24 14.56 20.29
C LEU A 262 -6.57 15.20 20.71
N ARG A 263 -7.70 14.81 20.13
CA ARG A 263 -8.99 15.47 20.35
C ARG A 263 -9.63 15.12 21.70
N ASP A 264 -9.48 13.88 22.16
CA ASP A 264 -10.14 13.33 23.35
C ASP A 264 -9.61 13.95 24.65
#